data_AF-W0JSI3-F1
#
_entry.id   AF-W0JSI3-F1
#
_cell.length_a   1.000
_cell.length_b   1.000
_cell.length_c   1.000
_cell.angle_alpha   90.00
_cell.angle_beta   90.00
_cell.angle_gamma   90.00
#
_symmetry.space_group_name_H-M   'P 1'
#
loop_
_entity.id
_entity.type
_entity.pdbx_description
1 polymer ?
#
loop_
_entity_poly.entity_id
_entity_poly.type
_entity_poly.pdbx_seq_one_letter_code
_entity_poly.pdbx_strand_id
1 'polypeptide(L)' 'MLQSASRVILGIDVLFLLLLGFSFLYIEPGSGPFVVASLTLVPTVLTLVMSVAVLYTGWDPFE' A
#
# COMPACT_ATOMS: atom_id res chain seq x y z
N MET A 1 17.68 4.53 9.69
CA MET A 1 16.45 3.91 10.31
C MET A 1 15.27 3.82 9.35
N LEU A 2 15.11 4.82 8.47
CA LEU A 2 14.01 4.92 7.51
C LEU A 2 13.91 3.69 6.59
N GLN A 3 15.04 3.19 6.08
CA GLN A 3 15.05 2.00 5.21
C GLN A 3 14.48 0.73 5.87
N SER A 4 14.71 0.54 7.18
CA SER A 4 14.16 -0.61 7.90
C SER A 4 12.63 -0.51 8.00
N ALA A 5 12.12 0.68 8.34
CA ALA A 5 10.68 0.95 8.34
C ALA A 5 10.07 0.75 6.94
N SER A 6 10.71 1.24 5.88
CA SER A 6 10.24 1.06 4.49
C SER A 6 10.17 -0.41 4.06
N ARG A 7 11.06 -1.28 4.53
CA ARG A 7 10.97 -2.74 4.26
C ARG A 7 9.75 -3.36 4.92
N VAL A 8 9.45 -2.96 6.15
CA VAL A 8 8.25 -3.43 6.88
C VAL A 8 6.98 -2.91 6.22
N ILE A 9 6.93 -1.61 5.91
CA ILE A 9 5.79 -0.97 5.24
C ILE A 9 5.53 -1.63 3.89
N LEU A 10 6.57 -1.89 3.09
CA LEU A 10 6.45 -2.59 1.81
C LEU A 10 5.81 -3.98 1.98
N GLY A 11 6.22 -4.75 2.98
CA GLY A 11 5.61 -6.06 3.27
C GLY A 11 4.13 -5.95 3.65
N ILE A 12 3.79 -4.93 4.46
CA ILE A 12 2.41 -4.64 4.87
C ILE A 12 1.56 -4.22 3.67
N ASP A 13 2.07 -3.33 2.82
CA ASP A 13 1.37 -2.84 1.62
C ASP A 13 1.07 -3.99 0.65
N VAL A 14 2.03 -4.89 0.42
CA VAL A 14 1.81 -6.08 -0.42
C VAL A 14 0.69 -6.95 0.15
N LEU A 15 0.69 -7.20 1.46
CA LEU A 15 -0.38 -7.97 2.10
C LEU A 15 -1.74 -7.27 1.93
N PHE A 16 -1.83 -5.96 2.21
CA PHE A 16 -3.07 -5.21 2.08
C PHE A 16 -3.57 -5.17 0.63
N LEU A 17 -2.69 -5.01 -0.36
CA LEU A 17 -3.08 -5.04 -1.77
C LEU A 17 -3.61 -6.40 -2.20
N LEU A 18 -3.02 -7.50 -1.72
CA LEU A 18 -3.53 -8.84 -1.98
C LEU A 18 -4.92 -9.03 -1.36
N LEU A 19 -5.10 -8.62 -0.10
CA LEU A 19 -6.39 -8.71 0.60
C LEU A 19 -7.46 -7.82 -0.04
N LEU A 20 -7.07 -6.61 -0.47
CA LEU A 20 -7.97 -5.65 -1.11
C LEU A 20 -8.36 -6.12 -2.51
N GLY A 21 -7.39 -6.61 -3.30
CA GLY A 21 -7.64 -7.25 -4.58
C GLY A 21 -8.56 -8.45 -4.46
N PHE A 22 -8.37 -9.28 -3.43
CA PHE A 22 -9.27 -10.38 -3.12
C PHE A 22 -10.67 -9.88 -2.73
N SER A 23 -10.77 -8.82 -1.92
CA SER A 23 -12.05 -8.20 -1.54
C SER A 23 -12.86 -7.73 -2.76
N PHE A 24 -12.19 -7.17 -3.77
CA PHE A 24 -12.85 -6.75 -5.01
C PHE A 24 -13.59 -7.88 -5.75
N LEU A 25 -13.27 -9.15 -5.48
CA LEU A 25 -13.97 -10.31 -6.06
C LEU A 25 -15.34 -10.57 -5.41
N TYR A 26 -15.58 -10.05 -4.21
CA TYR A 26 -16.78 -10.34 -3.40
C TYR A 26 -17.66 -9.12 -3.15
N ILE A 27 -17.18 -7.91 -3.44
CA ILE A 27 -17.96 -6.68 -3.25
C ILE A 27 -18.74 -6.32 -4.52
N GLU A 28 -19.98 -5.88 -4.33
CA GLU A 28 -20.83 -5.48 -5.45
C GLU A 28 -20.44 -4.07 -5.96
N PRO A 29 -20.23 -3.89 -7.27
CA PRO A 29 -19.95 -2.57 -7.85
C PRO A 29 -21.07 -1.56 -7.55
N GLY A 30 -20.68 -0.32 -7.22
CA GLY A 30 -21.64 0.75 -6.87
C GLY A 30 -22.18 0.70 -5.45
N SER A 31 -21.77 -0.29 -4.65
CA SER A 31 -22.07 -0.34 -3.21
C SER A 31 -21.16 0.58 -2.38
N GLY A 32 -21.59 0.93 -1.16
CA GLY A 32 -20.75 1.65 -0.21
C GLY A 32 -19.38 0.97 0.04
N PRO A 33 -19.33 -0.36 0.29
CA PRO A 33 -18.06 -1.08 0.41
C PRO A 33 -17.14 -0.97 -0.80
N PHE A 34 -17.69 -0.91 -2.02
CA PHE A 34 -16.89 -0.72 -3.23
C PHE A 34 -16.18 0.64 -3.25
N VAL A 35 -16.87 1.71 -2.82
CA VAL A 35 -16.28 3.04 -2.68
C VAL A 35 -15.19 3.04 -1.63
N VAL A 36 -15.44 2.42 -0.47
CA VAL A 36 -14.44 2.32 0.60
C VAL A 36 -13.20 1.57 0.12
N ALA A 37 -13.36 0.40 -0.51
CA ALA A 37 -12.24 -0.37 -1.05
C ALA A 37 -11.43 0.42 -2.09
N SER A 38 -12.12 1.16 -2.97
CA SER A 38 -11.48 2.02 -3.96
C SER A 38 -10.70 3.18 -3.31
N LEU A 39 -11.26 3.80 -2.28
CA LEU A 39 -10.59 4.85 -1.52
C LEU A 39 -9.41 4.32 -0.70
N THR A 40 -9.47 3.08 -0.20
CA THR A 40 -8.35 2.43 0.49
C THR A 40 -7.21 2.08 -0.47
N LEU A 41 -7.51 1.74 -1.72
CA LEU A 41 -6.50 1.43 -2.73
C LEU A 41 -5.51 2.59 -2.93
N VAL A 42 -6.01 3.83 -2.94
CA VAL A 42 -5.20 5.04 -3.20
C VAL A 42 -4.04 5.20 -2.21
N PRO A 43 -4.26 5.32 -0.88
CA PRO A 43 -3.18 5.44 0.07
C PRO A 43 -2.28 4.20 0.09
N THR A 44 -2.82 2.98 -0.06
CA THR A 44 -2.00 1.76 -0.07
C THR A 44 -1.05 1.70 -1.26
N VAL A 45 -1.48 2.12 -2.45
CA VAL A 45 -0.60 2.22 -3.62
C VAL A 45 0.44 3.33 -3.42
N LEU A 46 0.04 4.47 -2.84
CA LEU A 46 0.98 5.56 -2.55
C LEU A 46 2.06 5.13 -1.55
N THR A 47 1.69 4.45 -0.46
CA THR A 47 2.66 3.95 0.53
C THR A 47 3.59 2.90 -0.07
N LEU A 48 3.07 2.04 -0.95
CA LEU A 48 3.89 1.07 -1.68
C LEU A 48 4.93 1.78 -2.55
N VAL A 49 4.50 2.71 -3.39
CA VAL A 49 5.37 3.44 -4.31
C VAL A 49 6.43 4.23 -3.54
N MET A 50 6.04 4.91 -2.45
CA MET A 50 6.97 5.64 -1.62
C MET A 50 7.99 4.72 -0.95
N SER A 51 7.55 3.59 -0.40
CA SER A 51 8.44 2.60 0.22
C SER A 51 9.44 2.04 -0.78
N VAL A 52 8.98 1.71 -1.99
CA VAL A 52 9.86 1.27 -3.09
C VAL A 52 10.83 2.38 -3.48
N ALA A 53 10.36 3.62 -3.60
CA ALA A 53 11.21 4.76 -3.95
C ALA A 53 12.33 4.96 -2.92
N VAL A 54 12.03 4.94 -1.62
CA VAL A 54 13.05 5.06 -0.55
C VAL A 54 14.08 3.94 -0.64
N LEU A 55 13.64 2.69 -0.83
CA LEU A 55 14.55 1.55 -0.89
C LEU A 55 15.40 1.54 -2.16
N TYR A 56 14.84 1.97 -3.29
CA TYR A 56 15.53 1.99 -4.57
C TYR A 56 16.55 3.13 -4.66
N THR A 57 16.21 4.33 -4.17
CA THR A 57 17.13 5.47 -4.16
C THR A 57 18.14 5.40 -3.02
N GLY A 58 17.94 4.52 -2.04
CA GLY A 58 18.75 4.44 -0.84
C GLY A 58 18.60 5.68 0.05
N TRP A 59 17.50 6.42 -0.06
CA TRP A 59 17.31 7.67 0.65
C TRP A 59 17.35 7.47 2.17
N ASP A 60 18.32 8.12 2.82
CA ASP A 60 18.36 8.27 4.28
C ASP A 60 18.58 9.76 4.62
N PRO A 61 17.52 10.52 4.97
CA PRO A 61 17.61 11.95 5.22
C PRO A 61 18.19 12.32 6.59
N PHE A 62 18.40 11.33 7.46
CA PHE A 62 18.83 11.54 8.85
C PHE A 62 20.14 10.82 9.19
N GLU A 63 20.81 10.23 8.20
CA GLU A 63 22.23 9.82 8.29
C GLU A 63 23.17 10.97 7.90
#